data_AF-A0A9W8RLX6-F1
#
_entry.id   AF-A0A9W8RLX6-F1
#
_cell.length_a   1.000
_cell.length_b   1.000
_cell.length_c   1.000
_cell.angle_alpha   90.00
_cell.angle_beta   90.00
_cell.angle_gamma   90.00
#
_symmetry.space_group_name_H-M   'P 1'
#
loop_
_entity.id
_entity.type
_entity.pdbx_description
1 polymer ?
#
loop_
_entity_poly.entity_id
_entity_poly.type
_entity_poly.pdbx_seq_one_letter_code
_entity_poly.pdbx_strand_id
1 'polypeptide(L)'
;MATPIQLDSKSPHDIHTSISSVSGVSALCAVHGSSETPHLDKILQSRPQAELQGLATAVQNLTHGDQCAKCAVQSAVSIIIELVQELYTAKKSGKLSKEEKKALKMEVKGLVKGVKSDIKSQKKDFKSNMKSQKEELKA
;
A
#
# COMPACT_ATOMS: atom_id res chain seq x y z
N MET A 1 -49.35 -28.83 32.92
CA MET A 1 -49.38 -27.36 33.12
C MET A 1 -47.95 -26.86 33.33
N ALA A 2 -47.66 -25.66 32.84
CA ALA A 2 -46.38 -24.94 32.78
C ALA A 2 -45.41 -25.28 31.61
N THR A 3 -45.60 -24.58 30.49
CA THR A 3 -44.57 -24.01 29.60
C THR A 3 -44.20 -22.60 30.10
N PRO A 4 -43.31 -21.78 29.48
CA PRO A 4 -42.05 -22.00 28.73
C PRO A 4 -40.90 -21.05 29.19
N ILE A 5 -39.64 -21.27 28.78
CA ILE A 5 -38.71 -20.16 28.44
C ILE A 5 -37.88 -20.59 27.21
N GLN A 6 -38.16 -19.93 26.09
CA GLN A 6 -37.35 -19.82 24.88
C GLN A 6 -36.17 -18.88 25.16
N LEU A 7 -34.95 -19.27 24.78
CA LEU A 7 -33.86 -18.31 24.58
C LEU A 7 -33.43 -18.36 23.12
N ASP A 8 -34.00 -17.43 22.37
CA ASP A 8 -33.62 -17.06 21.01
C ASP A 8 -32.29 -16.30 21.07
N SER A 9 -31.31 -16.71 20.27
CA SER A 9 -30.13 -15.89 19.98
C SER A 9 -29.71 -16.11 18.55
N LYS A 10 -30.37 -15.34 17.69
CA LYS A 10 -30.06 -15.08 16.29
C LYS A 10 -28.67 -14.44 16.11
N SER A 11 -27.82 -15.15 15.36
CA SER A 11 -26.68 -14.79 14.46
C SER A 11 -26.53 -13.30 14.06
N PRO A 12 -25.38 -12.77 13.54
CA PRO A 12 -24.29 -13.47 12.84
C PRO A 12 -22.86 -12.89 13.02
N HIS A 13 -21.89 -13.59 12.41
CA HIS A 13 -20.65 -13.10 11.77
C HIS A 13 -19.47 -14.02 12.07
N ASP A 14 -19.59 -15.27 11.63
CA ASP A 14 -18.46 -15.99 11.06
C ASP A 14 -17.86 -15.12 9.95
N ILE A 15 -16.76 -14.44 10.25
CA ILE A 15 -15.86 -13.94 9.21
C ILE A 15 -15.10 -15.17 8.71
N HIS A 16 -15.80 -15.98 7.94
CA HIS A 16 -15.18 -16.91 7.02
C HIS A 16 -14.51 -16.02 5.97
N THR A 17 -13.25 -15.63 6.22
CA THR A 17 -12.38 -15.11 5.17
C THR A 17 -12.08 -16.28 4.24
N SER A 18 -13.09 -16.64 3.44
CA SER A 18 -12.91 -17.35 2.20
C SER A 18 -12.06 -16.43 1.33
N ILE A 19 -10.75 -16.60 1.40
CA ILE A 19 -9.85 -16.18 0.34
C ILE A 19 -10.20 -17.08 -0.85
N SER A 20 -11.33 -16.78 -1.49
CA SER A 20 -11.74 -17.39 -2.73
C SER A 20 -10.63 -17.08 -3.71
N SER A 21 -9.86 -18.12 -3.99
CA SER A 21 -8.90 -18.20 -5.07
C SER A 21 -9.69 -18.08 -6.37
N VAL A 22 -10.03 -16.86 -6.77
CA VAL A 22 -10.59 -16.57 -8.08
C VAL A 22 -9.46 -16.04 -8.95
N SER A 23 -8.94 -16.95 -9.76
CA SER A 23 -8.14 -16.65 -10.94
C SER A 23 -8.75 -15.46 -11.69
N GLY A 24 -8.02 -14.35 -11.77
CA GLY A 24 -8.26 -13.28 -12.73
C GLY A 24 -9.18 -12.13 -12.33
N VAL A 25 -9.61 -12.00 -11.07
CA VAL A 25 -10.36 -10.81 -10.64
C VAL A 25 -9.38 -9.72 -10.21
N SER A 26 -9.35 -8.62 -10.97
CA SER A 26 -8.68 -7.37 -10.57
C SER A 26 -9.00 -7.08 -9.10
N ALA A 27 -7.97 -6.99 -8.26
CA ALA A 27 -8.15 -6.79 -6.83
C ALA A 27 -9.07 -5.58 -6.60
N LEU A 28 -10.22 -5.80 -5.98
CA LEU A 28 -11.14 -4.72 -5.63
C LEU A 28 -10.56 -4.00 -4.42
N CYS A 29 -10.19 -2.74 -4.61
CA CYS A 29 -9.84 -1.83 -3.54
C CYS A 29 -11.09 -1.49 -2.74
N ALA A 30 -11.07 -1.69 -1.43
CA ALA A 30 -12.19 -1.35 -0.55
C ALA A 30 -12.56 0.15 -0.59
N VAL A 31 -11.64 1.01 -1.03
CA VAL A 31 -11.83 2.47 -1.13
C VAL A 31 -12.23 2.89 -2.55
N HIS A 32 -11.63 2.30 -3.58
CA HIS A 32 -11.76 2.77 -4.98
C HIS A 32 -12.54 1.81 -5.89
N GLY A 33 -13.03 0.68 -5.39
CA GLY A 33 -13.67 -0.36 -6.21
C GLY A 33 -12.63 -1.04 -7.10
N SER A 34 -12.77 -0.93 -8.42
CA SER A 34 -11.76 -1.47 -9.35
C SER A 34 -10.42 -0.76 -9.18
N SER A 35 -9.34 -1.53 -9.09
CA SER A 35 -8.00 -0.95 -9.02
C SER A 35 -7.68 -0.08 -10.24
N GLU A 36 -7.12 1.10 -9.97
CA GLU A 36 -6.58 2.01 -10.99
C GLU A 36 -5.22 1.53 -11.53
N THR A 37 -4.61 0.52 -10.90
CA THR A 37 -3.30 -0.03 -11.26
C THR A 37 -3.30 -1.56 -11.34
N PRO A 38 -4.15 -2.17 -12.20
CA PRO A 38 -4.35 -3.61 -12.22
C PRO A 38 -3.09 -4.41 -12.63
N HIS A 39 -2.18 -3.84 -13.43
CA HIS A 39 -0.96 -4.55 -13.82
C HIS A 39 0.06 -4.57 -12.67
N LEU A 40 0.14 -3.48 -11.90
CA LEU A 40 0.96 -3.46 -10.69
C LEU A 40 0.45 -4.43 -9.64
N ASP A 41 -0.87 -4.49 -9.42
CA ASP A 41 -1.46 -5.40 -8.43
C ASP A 41 -1.11 -6.86 -8.72
N LYS A 42 -1.21 -7.27 -9.98
CA LYS A 42 -0.85 -8.63 -10.40
C LYS A 42 0.62 -8.95 -10.13
N ILE A 43 1.52 -7.97 -10.29
CA ILE A 43 2.94 -8.16 -9.99
C ILE A 43 3.16 -8.22 -8.47
N LEU A 44 2.52 -7.34 -7.71
CA LEU A 44 2.59 -7.36 -6.25
C LEU A 44 2.07 -8.68 -5.65
N GLN A 45 0.97 -9.20 -6.18
CA GLN A 45 0.41 -10.51 -5.80
C GLN A 45 1.36 -11.68 -6.08
N SER A 46 2.29 -11.53 -7.02
CA SER A 46 3.28 -12.56 -7.34
C SER A 46 4.53 -12.54 -6.46
N ARG A 47 4.66 -11.55 -5.55
CA ARG A 47 5.85 -11.43 -4.70
C ARG A 47 5.83 -12.37 -3.49
N PRO A 48 7.02 -12.75 -3.00
CA PRO A 48 7.14 -13.45 -1.72
C PRO A 48 6.51 -12.65 -0.58
N GLN A 49 5.65 -13.31 0.20
CA GLN A 49 4.99 -12.71 1.37
C GLN A 49 5.99 -12.13 2.38
N ALA A 50 7.17 -12.75 2.51
CA ALA A 50 8.23 -12.30 3.41
C ALA A 50 8.71 -10.87 3.13
N GLU A 51 8.77 -10.45 1.87
CA GLU A 51 9.21 -9.09 1.51
C GLU A 51 8.13 -8.05 1.82
N LEU A 52 6.86 -8.38 1.56
CA LEU A 52 5.72 -7.54 1.92
C LEU A 52 5.63 -7.38 3.45
N GLN A 53 5.87 -8.45 4.19
CA GLN A 53 5.91 -8.44 5.64
C GLN A 53 7.12 -7.65 6.17
N GLY A 54 8.28 -7.75 5.52
CA GLY A 54 9.46 -6.93 5.82
C GLY A 54 9.19 -5.44 5.67
N LEU A 55 8.48 -5.03 4.61
CA LEU A 55 8.08 -3.64 4.41
C LEU A 55 7.09 -3.18 5.49
N ALA A 56 6.08 -3.98 5.80
CA ALA A 56 5.13 -3.68 6.86
C ALA A 56 5.82 -3.51 8.22
N THR A 57 6.77 -4.39 8.54
CA THR A 57 7.58 -4.32 9.76
C THR A 57 8.43 -3.05 9.79
N ALA A 58 9.11 -2.72 8.68
CA ALA A 58 9.91 -1.50 8.60
C ALA A 58 9.06 -0.23 8.84
N VAL A 59 7.85 -0.19 8.30
CA VAL A 59 6.90 0.91 8.55
C VAL A 59 6.40 0.92 10.00
N GLN A 60 6.08 -0.23 10.57
CA GLN A 60 5.67 -0.33 11.98
C GLN A 60 6.78 0.14 12.93
N ASN A 61 8.04 -0.17 12.64
CA ASN A 61 9.18 0.28 13.44
C ASN A 61 9.35 1.81 13.43
N LEU A 62 8.89 2.51 12.39
CA LEU A 62 8.86 3.99 12.37
C LEU A 62 7.82 4.56 13.34
N THR A 63 6.75 3.83 13.61
CA THR A 63 5.66 4.26 14.50
C THR A 63 5.93 3.91 15.96
N HIS A 64 6.47 2.72 16.22
CA HIS A 64 6.61 2.18 17.58
C HIS A 64 7.99 2.42 18.20
N GLY A 65 8.99 2.83 17.40
CA GLY A 65 10.33 3.15 17.90
C GLY A 65 11.19 1.94 18.24
N ASP A 66 10.78 0.73 17.83
CA ASP A 66 11.52 -0.52 18.06
C ASP A 66 12.90 -0.54 17.37
N GLN A 67 13.12 0.36 16.40
CA GLN A 67 14.41 0.58 15.76
C GLN A 67 14.69 2.07 15.58
N CYS A 68 15.98 2.37 15.36
CA CYS A 68 16.41 3.70 15.01
C CYS A 68 15.70 4.18 13.72
N ALA A 69 15.20 5.41 13.69
CA ALA A 69 14.45 5.94 12.54
C ALA A 69 15.24 5.84 11.22
N LYS A 70 16.56 6.08 11.26
CA LYS A 70 17.44 5.90 10.11
C LYS A 70 17.40 4.46 9.57
N CYS A 71 17.47 3.49 10.48
CA CYS A 71 17.52 2.06 10.18
C CYS A 71 16.20 1.63 9.53
N ALA A 72 15.07 1.99 10.14
CA ALA A 72 13.74 1.67 9.64
C ALA A 72 13.44 2.31 8.28
N VAL A 73 13.81 3.59 8.08
CA VAL A 73 13.69 4.26 6.77
C VAL A 73 14.55 3.55 5.73
N GLN A 74 15.81 3.22 6.06
CA GLN A 74 16.71 2.56 5.13
C GLN A 74 16.17 1.18 4.70
N SER A 75 15.66 0.39 5.64
CA SER A 75 15.03 -0.91 5.35
C SER A 75 13.82 -0.76 4.43
N ALA A 76 12.91 0.18 4.73
CA ALA A 76 11.75 0.43 3.88
C ALA A 76 12.15 0.84 2.46
N VAL A 77 13.13 1.75 2.34
CA VAL A 77 13.61 2.25 1.04
C VAL A 77 14.27 1.14 0.24
N SER A 78 15.11 0.28 0.85
CA SER A 78 15.74 -0.84 0.15
C SER A 78 14.71 -1.79 -0.47
N ILE A 79 13.68 -2.17 0.29
CA ILE A 79 12.61 -3.06 -0.20
C ILE A 79 11.83 -2.42 -1.36
N ILE A 80 11.56 -1.11 -1.27
CA ILE A 80 10.90 -0.36 -2.35
C ILE A 80 11.78 -0.29 -3.61
N ILE A 81 13.08 -0.09 -3.46
CA ILE A 81 14.01 -0.05 -4.60
C ILE A 81 14.06 -1.41 -5.31
N GLU A 82 14.15 -2.50 -4.55
CA GLU A 82 14.12 -3.87 -5.09
C GLU A 82 12.83 -4.13 -5.89
N LEU A 83 11.68 -3.74 -5.33
CA LEU A 83 10.40 -3.81 -6.04
C LEU A 83 10.43 -3.05 -7.37
N VAL A 84 10.95 -1.82 -7.38
CA VAL A 84 11.03 -1.01 -8.59
C VAL A 84 11.96 -1.67 -9.62
N GLN A 85 13.11 -2.21 -9.20
CA GLN A 85 14.03 -2.91 -10.08
C GLN A 85 13.42 -4.17 -10.69
N GLU A 86 12.66 -4.93 -9.92
CA GLU A 86 11.91 -6.08 -10.42
C GLU A 86 10.85 -5.68 -11.43
N LEU A 87 10.11 -4.60 -11.20
CA LEU A 87 9.15 -4.07 -12.18
C LEU A 87 9.83 -3.69 -13.49
N TYR A 88 11.00 -3.06 -13.42
CA TYR A 88 11.80 -2.75 -14.61
C TYR A 88 12.30 -4.02 -15.32
N THR A 89 12.67 -5.05 -14.56
CA THR A 89 13.19 -6.32 -15.08
C THR A 89 12.08 -7.15 -15.72
N ALA A 90 10.92 -7.27 -15.07
CA ALA A 90 9.72 -7.91 -15.61
C ALA A 90 9.33 -7.28 -16.96
N LYS A 91 9.39 -5.95 -17.05
CA LYS A 91 9.17 -5.21 -18.30
C LYS A 91 10.23 -5.49 -19.39
N LYS A 92 11.46 -5.81 -19.03
CA LYS A 92 12.53 -6.15 -19.99
C LYS A 92 12.54 -7.63 -20.39
N SER A 93 12.11 -8.52 -19.51
CA SER A 93 12.21 -9.99 -19.64
C SER A 93 11.42 -10.65 -20.78
N GLY A 94 10.70 -9.88 -21.61
CA GLY A 94 9.88 -10.42 -22.70
C GLY A 94 8.56 -11.06 -22.26
N LYS A 95 8.37 -11.35 -20.96
CA LYS A 95 7.19 -12.02 -20.39
C LYS A 95 5.87 -11.24 -20.48
N LEU A 96 5.94 -9.94 -20.77
CA LEU A 96 4.77 -9.07 -20.93
C LEU A 96 4.54 -8.75 -22.41
N SER A 97 3.28 -8.73 -22.83
CA SER A 97 2.89 -8.22 -24.16
C SER A 97 3.22 -6.72 -24.30
N LYS A 98 3.17 -6.22 -25.54
CA LYS A 98 3.47 -4.81 -25.82
C LYS A 98 2.47 -3.87 -25.14
N GLU A 99 1.22 -4.28 -25.08
CA GLU A 99 0.10 -3.59 -24.46
C GLU A 99 0.27 -3.56 -22.94
N GLU A 100 0.54 -4.70 -22.30
CA GLU A 100 0.81 -4.78 -20.85
C GLU A 100 2.04 -3.96 -20.45
N LYS A 101 3.11 -3.98 -21.25
CA LYS A 101 4.31 -3.14 -20.98
C LYS A 101 4.00 -1.64 -21.03
N LYS A 102 3.10 -1.21 -21.92
CA LYS A 102 2.68 0.19 -22.03
C LYS A 102 1.78 0.57 -20.86
N ALA A 103 0.80 -0.26 -20.52
CA ALA A 103 -0.11 -0.03 -19.40
C ALA A 103 0.67 0.04 -18.08
N LEU A 104 1.52 -0.95 -17.78
CA LEU A 104 2.37 -0.95 -16.60
C LEU A 104 3.28 0.27 -16.51
N LYS A 105 3.84 0.72 -17.64
CA LYS A 105 4.65 1.95 -17.68
C LYS A 105 3.83 3.18 -17.30
N MET A 106 2.58 3.27 -17.75
CA MET A 106 1.69 4.38 -17.44
C MET A 106 1.27 4.37 -15.97
N GLU A 107 0.93 3.21 -15.42
CA GLU A 107 0.61 3.03 -14.01
C GLU A 107 1.78 3.45 -13.11
N VAL A 108 2.98 2.91 -13.35
CA VAL A 108 4.20 3.28 -12.59
C VAL A 108 4.48 4.79 -12.71
N LYS A 109 4.33 5.37 -13.91
CA LYS A 109 4.53 6.81 -14.11
C LYS A 109 3.48 7.64 -13.38
N GLY A 110 2.24 7.17 -13.30
CA GLY A 110 1.16 7.76 -12.53
C GLY A 110 1.51 7.83 -11.05
N LEU A 111 1.91 6.69 -10.46
CA LEU A 111 2.32 6.61 -9.07
C LEU A 111 3.50 7.53 -8.73
N VAL A 112 4.57 7.49 -9.52
CA VAL A 112 5.74 8.35 -9.29
C VAL A 112 5.38 9.84 -9.35
N LYS A 113 4.46 10.22 -10.25
CA LYS A 113 3.96 11.60 -10.31
C LYS A 113 3.12 11.96 -9.08
N GLY A 114 2.25 11.05 -8.62
CA GLY A 114 1.46 11.22 -7.39
C GLY A 114 2.38 11.48 -6.20
N VAL A 115 3.30 10.56 -5.92
CA VAL A 115 4.28 10.68 -4.83
C VAL A 115 5.08 11.98 -4.91
N LYS A 116 5.55 12.36 -6.12
CA LYS A 116 6.27 13.64 -6.31
C LYS A 116 5.38 14.85 -5.99
N SER A 117 4.10 14.80 -6.32
CA SER A 117 3.14 15.85 -6.00
C SER A 117 2.97 15.96 -4.49
N ASP A 118 2.77 14.83 -3.81
CA ASP A 118 2.55 14.79 -2.36
C ASP A 118 3.76 15.32 -1.58
N ILE A 119 4.98 14.93 -1.98
CA ILE A 119 6.22 15.46 -1.39
C ILE A 119 6.31 16.98 -1.57
N LYS A 120 5.92 17.51 -2.73
CA LYS A 120 5.92 18.96 -2.97
C LYS A 120 4.90 19.68 -2.09
N SER A 121 3.70 19.11 -1.94
CA SER A 121 2.66 19.64 -1.07
C SER A 121 3.11 19.67 0.38
N GLN A 122 3.59 18.54 0.92
CA GLN A 122 4.13 18.48 2.28
C GLN A 122 5.29 19.46 2.51
N LYS A 123 6.20 19.61 1.54
CA LYS A 123 7.29 20.59 1.64
C LYS A 123 6.76 22.03 1.73
N LYS A 124 5.70 22.36 0.99
CA LYS A 124 5.05 23.67 1.05
C LYS A 124 4.41 23.88 2.43
N ASP A 125 3.70 22.87 2.92
CA ASP A 125 3.01 22.91 4.22
C ASP A 125 4.01 23.04 5.38
N PHE A 126 5.12 22.30 5.33
CA PHE A 126 6.20 22.42 6.30
C PHE A 126 6.81 23.83 6.30
N LYS A 127 7.01 24.42 5.12
CA LYS A 127 7.54 25.78 4.99
C LYS A 127 6.57 26.84 5.51
N SER A 128 5.26 26.70 5.28
CA SER A 128 4.26 27.62 5.84
C SER A 128 4.21 27.51 7.36
N ASN A 129 4.17 26.28 7.89
CA ASN A 129 4.10 26.04 9.33
C ASN A 129 5.33 26.59 10.06
N MET A 130 6.53 26.44 9.48
CA MET A 130 7.76 27.01 10.04
C MET A 130 7.77 28.55 10.00
N LYS A 131 7.13 29.16 8.99
CA LYS A 131 7.00 30.63 8.92
C LYS A 131 6.06 31.16 9.99
N SER A 132 4.89 30.52 10.16
CA SER A 132 3.90 30.90 11.18
C SER A 132 4.46 30.80 12.59
N GLN A 133 5.15 29.69 12.93
CA GLN A 133 5.79 29.54 14.24
C GLN A 133 6.86 30.62 14.53
N LYS A 134 7.56 31.10 13.49
CA LYS A 134 8.56 32.16 13.64
C LYS A 134 7.93 33.55 13.82
N GLU A 135 6.70 33.76 13.35
CA GLU A 135 5.95 35.00 13.54
C GLU A 135 5.30 35.04 14.94
N GLU A 136 4.78 33.91 15.44
CA GLU A 136 4.28 33.78 16.82
C GLU A 136 5.38 33.95 17.88
N LEU A 137 6.60 33.44 17.65
CA LEU A 137 7.71 33.59 18.60
C LEU A 137 8.28 35.02 18.69
N LYS A 138 7.83 35.91 17.80
CA LYS A 138 8.28 37.32 17.71
C LYS A 138 7.23 38.32 18.18
N ALA A 139 6.00 37.87 18.44
CA ALA A 139 4.93 38.65 19.03
C ALA A 139 5.01 38.57 20.56
#